data_AF-A0A7W0RSY1-F1
#
_entry.id   AF-A0A7W0RSY1-F1
#
_cell.length_a   1.000
_cell.length_b   1.000
_cell.length_c   1.000
_cell.angle_alpha   90.00
_cell.angle_beta   90.00
_cell.angle_gamma   90.00
#
_symmetry.space_group_name_H-M   'P 1'
#
loop_
_entity.id
_entity.type
_entity.pdbx_description
1 polymer ?
#
loop_
_entity_poly.entity_id
_entity_poly.type
_entity_poly.pdbx_seq_one_letter_code
_entity_poly.pdbx_strand_id
1 'polypeptide(L)'
;MNIKRLKSWMKQAVARPWKKSYSVSSEALADGRAAIGLLMFVGAILSCLVFHSAQAQSGRRAPKPIDVAPVPTPSIDPATVPKPKPTPSLKIPVLVASYTPASIDVSTLDAELVQRTIIQRLGESGALATRGGEEMRRKDAEKTARNEAETYVVWLELENSSTYGGALSTNRDNPENYSIRFVVFAPQTGRTKAQGQISLGFYRRRSIGGIGLPGSRPDCYPNTNRNLDYAMVMGAIEAANRIISSFDLPLPPPCG
;
A
#
# COMPACT_ATOMS: atom_id res chain seq x y z
N MET A 1 -72.52 -27.06 28.64
CA MET A 1 -71.72 -27.26 27.41
C MET A 1 -70.25 -27.23 27.79
N ASN A 2 -69.48 -28.29 27.49
CA ASN A 2 -68.26 -28.67 28.22
C ASN A 2 -66.97 -28.15 27.54
N ILE A 3 -66.26 -27.23 28.22
CA ILE A 3 -65.09 -26.48 27.71
C ILE A 3 -63.90 -27.41 27.34
N LYS A 4 -63.89 -28.66 27.81
CA LYS A 4 -62.82 -29.63 27.49
C LYS A 4 -62.84 -30.14 26.03
N ARG A 5 -63.95 -30.01 25.29
CA ARG A 5 -64.01 -30.42 23.87
C ARG A 5 -63.46 -29.38 22.89
N LEU A 6 -63.34 -28.11 23.28
CA LEU A 6 -62.86 -27.05 22.38
C LEU A 6 -61.33 -27.09 22.15
N LYS A 7 -60.56 -27.58 23.14
CA LYS A 7 -59.09 -27.65 23.05
C LYS A 7 -58.57 -28.83 22.21
N SER A 8 -59.41 -29.83 21.91
CA SER A 8 -59.03 -30.97 21.06
C SER A 8 -59.03 -30.62 19.57
N TRP A 9 -59.93 -29.72 19.14
CA TRP A 9 -60.03 -29.31 17.74
C TRP A 9 -58.92 -28.36 17.27
N MET A 10 -58.31 -27.56 18.16
CA MET A 10 -57.26 -26.61 17.75
C MET A 10 -55.88 -27.25 17.50
N LYS A 11 -55.67 -28.53 17.86
CA LYS A 11 -54.38 -29.20 17.59
C LYS A 11 -54.28 -29.95 16.25
N GLN A 12 -55.36 -30.02 15.46
CA GLN A 12 -55.37 -30.75 14.18
C GLN A 12 -55.35 -29.86 12.92
N ALA A 13 -55.23 -28.53 13.05
CA ALA A 13 -55.28 -27.60 11.90
C ALA A 13 -53.91 -27.09 11.39
N VAL A 14 -52.78 -27.68 11.81
CA VAL A 14 -51.43 -27.21 11.39
C VAL A 14 -50.63 -28.36 10.76
N ALA A 15 -51.07 -28.85 9.60
CA ALA A 15 -50.25 -29.77 8.82
C ALA A 15 -50.69 -29.91 7.35
N ARG A 16 -50.72 -28.84 6.54
CA ARG A 16 -50.63 -28.94 5.05
C ARG A 16 -50.07 -27.66 4.41
N PRO A 17 -48.74 -27.52 4.18
CA PRO A 17 -48.27 -26.64 3.14
C PRO A 17 -48.51 -27.29 1.77
N TRP A 18 -49.45 -26.72 1.02
CA TRP A 18 -49.64 -26.92 -0.41
C TRP A 18 -48.32 -26.65 -1.17
N LYS A 19 -47.70 -27.69 -1.71
CA LYS A 19 -46.73 -27.53 -2.81
C LYS A 19 -47.50 -27.55 -4.13
N LYS A 20 -47.84 -26.37 -4.65
CA LYS A 20 -48.12 -26.23 -6.09
C LYS A 20 -46.78 -26.22 -6.80
N SER A 21 -46.41 -27.35 -7.39
CA SER A 21 -45.32 -27.43 -8.36
C SER A 21 -45.75 -26.71 -9.63
N TYR A 22 -45.29 -25.48 -9.79
CA TYR A 22 -45.26 -24.83 -11.10
C TYR A 22 -44.01 -25.32 -11.81
N SER A 23 -44.16 -26.22 -12.77
CA SER A 23 -43.10 -26.54 -13.73
C SER A 23 -43.01 -25.39 -14.73
N VAL A 24 -42.24 -24.37 -14.37
CA VAL A 24 -41.84 -23.32 -15.31
C VAL A 24 -40.76 -23.92 -16.22
N SER A 25 -41.12 -24.17 -17.47
CA SER A 25 -40.20 -24.62 -18.52
C SER A 25 -39.04 -23.62 -18.65
N SER A 26 -37.82 -24.10 -18.39
CA SER A 26 -36.59 -23.31 -18.31
C SER A 26 -36.06 -22.79 -19.65
N GLU A 27 -36.78 -22.99 -20.75
CA GLU A 27 -36.30 -22.67 -22.10
C GLU A 27 -36.64 -21.23 -22.55
N ALA A 28 -37.58 -20.55 -21.88
CA ALA A 28 -37.99 -19.18 -22.27
C ALA A 28 -37.19 -18.05 -21.58
N LEU A 29 -36.25 -18.37 -20.68
CA LEU A 29 -35.48 -17.39 -19.90
C LEU A 29 -34.04 -17.16 -20.40
N ALA A 30 -33.59 -17.92 -21.41
CA ALA A 30 -32.26 -17.76 -21.99
C ALA A 30 -32.15 -16.51 -22.89
N ASP A 31 -33.22 -16.17 -23.61
CA ASP A 31 -33.20 -15.08 -24.60
C ASP A 31 -33.23 -13.68 -23.97
N GLY A 32 -33.86 -13.51 -22.80
CA GLY A 32 -33.97 -12.20 -22.14
C GLY A 32 -32.66 -11.72 -21.49
N ARG A 33 -31.77 -12.63 -21.09
CA ARG A 33 -30.53 -12.29 -20.37
C ARG A 33 -29.46 -11.72 -21.31
N ALA A 34 -29.46 -12.14 -22.58
CA ALA A 34 -28.58 -11.60 -23.60
C ALA A 34 -28.95 -10.14 -23.97
N ALA A 35 -30.25 -9.85 -24.07
CA ALA A 35 -30.74 -8.50 -24.40
C ALA A 35 -30.42 -7.46 -23.30
N ILE A 36 -30.56 -7.85 -22.02
CA ILE A 36 -30.23 -6.98 -20.89
C ILE A 36 -28.71 -6.72 -20.82
N GLY A 37 -27.89 -7.73 -21.10
CA GLY A 37 -26.43 -7.59 -21.18
C GLY A 37 -25.98 -6.61 -22.27
N LEU A 38 -26.59 -6.69 -23.46
CA LEU A 38 -26.28 -5.80 -24.58
C LEU A 38 -26.62 -4.33 -24.25
N LEU A 39 -27.79 -4.08 -23.65
CA LEU A 39 -28.22 -2.72 -23.26
C LEU A 39 -27.31 -2.11 -22.19
N MET A 40 -26.88 -2.88 -21.19
CA MET A 40 -25.93 -2.43 -20.16
C MET A 40 -24.55 -2.09 -20.76
N PHE A 41 -24.08 -2.89 -21.71
CA PHE A 41 -22.79 -2.68 -22.36
C PHE A 41 -22.78 -1.43 -23.26
N VAL A 42 -23.84 -1.22 -24.05
CA VAL A 42 -23.99 0.00 -24.87
C VAL A 42 -24.12 1.25 -24.00
N GLY A 43 -24.85 1.18 -22.88
CA GLY A 43 -24.96 2.28 -21.92
C GLY A 43 -23.62 2.66 -21.26
N ALA A 44 -22.78 1.66 -20.94
CA ALA A 44 -21.45 1.90 -20.36
C ALA A 44 -20.50 2.57 -21.37
N ILE A 45 -20.53 2.17 -22.64
CA ILE A 45 -19.72 2.81 -23.69
C ILE A 45 -20.16 4.25 -23.93
N LEU A 46 -21.47 4.51 -23.97
CA LEU A 46 -22.00 5.85 -24.17
C LEU A 46 -21.64 6.79 -23.00
N SER A 47 -21.68 6.28 -21.76
CA SER A 47 -21.22 7.00 -20.55
C SER A 47 -19.74 7.41 -20.64
N CYS A 48 -18.84 6.51 -21.07
CA CYS A 48 -17.41 6.81 -21.18
C CYS A 48 -17.09 7.92 -22.20
N LEU A 49 -17.94 8.15 -23.20
CA LEU A 49 -17.72 9.20 -24.20
C LEU A 49 -18.07 10.60 -23.69
N VAL A 50 -18.91 10.75 -22.66
CA VAL A 50 -19.35 12.07 -22.16
C VAL A 50 -18.39 12.67 -21.12
N PHE A 51 -17.50 11.87 -20.52
CA PHE A 51 -16.59 12.35 -19.45
C PHE A 51 -15.23 12.90 -19.94
N HIS A 52 -15.03 13.11 -21.24
CA HIS A 52 -13.79 13.67 -21.79
C HIS A 52 -13.80 15.21 -21.87
N SER A 53 -14.32 15.91 -20.84
CA SER A 53 -14.25 17.38 -20.75
C SER A 53 -13.01 17.84 -19.98
N ALA A 54 -12.03 18.31 -20.77
CA ALA A 54 -11.16 19.44 -20.50
C ALA A 54 -10.37 19.47 -19.17
N GLN A 55 -9.14 18.94 -19.18
CA GLN A 55 -8.09 19.48 -18.32
C GLN A 55 -7.38 20.63 -19.05
N ALA A 56 -7.86 21.85 -18.80
CA ALA A 56 -7.15 23.08 -19.11
C ALA A 56 -5.92 23.17 -18.19
N GLN A 57 -4.73 22.89 -18.71
CA GLN A 57 -3.48 23.05 -17.98
C GLN A 57 -3.12 24.54 -17.91
N SER A 58 -3.70 25.22 -16.92
CA SER A 58 -3.47 26.62 -16.61
C SER A 58 -2.05 26.87 -16.08
N GLY A 59 -1.31 27.74 -16.78
CA GLY A 59 -0.45 28.73 -16.14
C GLY A 59 0.94 28.30 -15.69
N ARG A 60 1.88 28.07 -16.63
CA ARG A 60 3.31 28.23 -16.34
C ARG A 60 3.64 29.72 -16.23
N ARG A 61 3.73 30.24 -15.00
CA ARG A 61 4.32 31.56 -14.73
C ARG A 61 5.82 31.49 -15.00
N ALA A 62 6.31 32.38 -15.86
CA ALA A 62 7.74 32.60 -16.08
C ALA A 62 8.37 33.20 -14.80
N PRO A 63 9.58 32.74 -14.39
CA PRO A 63 10.37 33.41 -13.36
C PRO A 63 10.86 34.77 -13.86
N LYS A 64 10.74 35.80 -13.03
CA LYS A 64 11.28 37.14 -13.27
C LYS A 64 12.78 37.14 -12.95
N PRO A 65 13.68 37.62 -13.82
CA PRO A 65 15.09 37.80 -13.50
C PRO A 65 15.24 38.91 -12.44
N ILE A 66 15.94 38.63 -11.36
CA ILE A 66 16.40 39.65 -10.42
C ILE A 66 17.88 39.89 -10.74
N ASP A 67 18.14 41.10 -11.24
CA ASP A 67 19.47 41.63 -11.49
C ASP A 67 19.92 42.35 -10.22
N VAL A 68 21.04 41.93 -9.62
CA VAL A 68 21.66 42.69 -8.51
C VAL A 68 23.16 42.79 -8.77
N ALA A 69 23.58 44.01 -9.10
CA ALA A 69 24.96 44.42 -9.29
C ALA A 69 25.75 44.40 -7.96
N PRO A 70 27.10 44.26 -8.02
CA PRO A 70 27.96 44.12 -6.86
C PRO A 70 28.33 45.49 -6.24
N VAL A 71 28.31 45.59 -4.91
CA VAL A 71 28.87 46.72 -4.17
C VAL A 71 30.02 46.24 -3.28
N PRO A 72 31.18 46.94 -3.24
CA PRO A 72 32.37 46.49 -2.53
C PRO A 72 32.41 46.84 -1.03
N THR A 73 33.01 45.90 -0.29
CA THR A 73 33.85 45.90 0.95
C THR A 73 34.25 47.29 1.50
N PRO A 74 34.42 47.55 2.84
CA PRO A 74 35.32 46.76 3.71
C PRO A 74 35.12 46.73 5.26
N SER A 75 35.93 45.83 5.87
CA SER A 75 36.68 46.00 7.13
C SER A 75 36.13 45.46 8.47
N ILE A 76 36.71 44.30 8.86
CA ILE A 76 37.31 43.90 10.15
C ILE A 76 36.59 44.27 11.46
N ASP A 77 36.10 43.24 12.16
CA ASP A 77 36.34 43.04 13.60
C ASP A 77 36.19 41.53 13.97
N PRO A 78 37.17 40.88 14.62
CA PRO A 78 37.06 39.49 15.04
C PRO A 78 36.26 39.40 16.35
N ALA A 79 34.94 39.53 16.25
CA ALA A 79 34.06 39.16 17.34
C ALA A 79 33.95 37.63 17.42
N THR A 80 34.36 37.09 18.56
CA THR A 80 34.21 35.68 18.96
C THR A 80 32.82 35.17 18.62
N VAL A 81 32.72 34.40 17.53
CA VAL A 81 31.47 33.75 17.10
C VAL A 81 31.09 32.75 18.21
N PRO A 82 29.94 32.94 18.89
CA PRO A 82 29.43 31.93 19.80
C PRO A 82 29.19 30.67 18.97
N LYS A 83 29.86 29.56 19.31
CA LYS A 83 29.59 28.25 18.73
C LYS A 83 28.07 28.06 18.72
N PRO A 84 27.40 27.96 17.55
CA PRO A 84 25.97 27.73 17.51
C PRO A 84 25.72 26.43 18.26
N LYS A 85 24.94 26.51 19.36
CA LYS A 85 24.39 25.30 20.00
C LYS A 85 23.70 24.51 18.89
N PRO A 86 24.02 23.23 18.70
CA PRO A 86 23.36 22.43 17.68
C PRO A 86 21.87 22.43 17.98
N THR A 87 21.09 23.12 17.14
CA THR A 87 19.64 23.02 17.15
C THR A 87 19.31 21.54 16.95
N PRO A 88 18.63 20.86 17.89
CA PRO A 88 18.24 19.48 17.68
C PRO A 88 17.37 19.44 16.43
N SER A 89 17.85 18.75 15.39
CA SER A 89 17.07 18.52 14.18
C SER A 89 15.80 17.80 14.61
N LEU A 90 14.65 18.47 14.55
CA LEU A 90 13.36 17.90 14.92
C LEU A 90 13.06 16.75 13.94
N LYS A 91 13.26 15.51 14.38
CA LYS A 91 12.99 14.33 13.57
C LYS A 91 11.52 13.94 13.68
N ILE A 92 10.91 13.57 12.56
CA ILE A 92 9.53 13.11 12.51
C ILE A 92 9.48 11.66 13.04
N PRO A 93 8.75 11.37 14.13
CA PRO A 93 8.66 10.02 14.67
C PRO A 93 7.81 9.11 13.78
N VAL A 94 8.34 7.92 13.46
CA VAL A 94 7.70 6.92 12.61
C VAL A 94 7.81 5.53 13.24
N LEU A 95 6.66 4.87 13.44
CA LEU A 95 6.55 3.48 13.83
C LEU A 95 6.27 2.61 12.59
N VAL A 96 7.12 1.61 12.32
CA VAL A 96 6.93 0.70 11.19
C VAL A 96 6.46 -0.66 11.70
N ALA A 97 5.23 -1.03 11.39
CA ALA A 97 4.63 -2.31 11.72
C ALA A 97 4.41 -3.17 10.47
N SER A 98 4.60 -4.48 10.61
CA SER A 98 4.40 -5.46 9.53
C SER A 98 3.16 -6.31 9.79
N TYR A 99 2.65 -6.96 8.75
CA TYR A 99 1.56 -7.92 8.81
C TYR A 99 1.76 -8.98 7.73
N THR A 100 1.73 -10.25 8.12
CA THR A 100 1.78 -11.38 7.19
C THR A 100 0.49 -12.18 7.34
N PRO A 101 -0.45 -12.08 6.37
CA PRO A 101 -1.68 -12.85 6.46
C PRO A 101 -1.39 -14.36 6.42
N ALA A 102 -2.01 -15.11 7.31
CA ALA A 102 -1.83 -16.57 7.43
C ALA A 102 -2.17 -17.36 6.15
N SER A 103 -2.89 -16.75 5.21
CA SER A 103 -3.22 -17.34 3.91
C SER A 103 -2.05 -17.34 2.93
N ILE A 104 -0.91 -16.74 3.29
CA ILE A 104 0.24 -16.58 2.41
C ILE A 104 1.42 -17.29 3.04
N ASP A 105 2.05 -18.17 2.27
CA ASP A 105 3.27 -18.89 2.68
C ASP A 105 4.50 -18.01 2.47
N VAL A 106 4.63 -16.96 3.28
CA VAL A 106 5.82 -16.11 3.37
C VAL A 106 6.55 -16.44 4.67
N SER A 107 7.87 -16.60 4.60
CA SER A 107 8.66 -16.82 5.82
C SER A 107 8.60 -15.59 6.72
N THR A 108 8.53 -15.78 8.04
CA THR A 108 8.67 -14.67 9.00
C THR A 108 9.97 -13.89 8.78
N LEU A 109 11.05 -14.59 8.38
CA LEU A 109 12.34 -13.97 8.06
C LEU A 109 12.27 -13.02 6.87
N ASP A 110 11.42 -13.30 5.89
CA ASP A 110 11.23 -12.47 4.70
C ASP A 110 10.46 -11.18 5.05
N ALA A 111 9.41 -11.30 5.86
CA ALA A 111 8.68 -10.15 6.37
C ALA A 111 9.56 -9.26 7.25
N GLU A 112 10.38 -9.85 8.13
CA GLU A 112 11.37 -9.15 8.93
C GLU A 112 12.45 -8.48 8.06
N LEU A 113 12.90 -9.14 6.99
CA LEU A 113 13.86 -8.57 6.05
C LEU A 113 13.30 -7.31 5.39
N VAL A 114 12.04 -7.35 4.93
CA VAL A 114 11.35 -6.18 4.35
C VAL A 114 11.21 -5.06 5.37
N GLN A 115 10.71 -5.37 6.57
CA GLN A 115 10.52 -4.39 7.64
C GLN A 115 11.85 -3.73 8.04
N ARG A 116 12.90 -4.53 8.28
CA ARG A 116 14.24 -4.05 8.64
C ARG A 116 14.83 -3.18 7.54
N THR A 117 14.71 -3.59 6.28
CA THR A 117 15.20 -2.82 5.13
C THR A 117 14.51 -1.46 5.03
N ILE A 118 13.19 -1.42 5.23
CA ILE A 118 12.44 -0.15 5.24
C ILE A 118 12.89 0.72 6.41
N ILE A 119 12.99 0.18 7.63
CA ILE A 119 13.43 0.95 8.80
C ILE A 119 14.82 1.56 8.57
N GLN A 120 15.75 0.76 8.06
CA GLN A 120 17.10 1.21 7.72
C GLN A 120 17.05 2.34 6.68
N ARG A 121 16.34 2.14 5.56
CA ARG A 121 16.25 3.14 4.48
C ARG A 121 15.55 4.43 4.92
N LEU A 122 14.53 4.35 5.78
CA LEU A 122 13.89 5.54 6.34
C LEU A 122 14.85 6.30 7.28
N GLY A 123 15.68 5.58 8.04
CA GLY A 123 16.69 6.16 8.92
C GLY A 123 17.78 6.94 8.18
N GLU A 124 18.17 6.48 6.98
CA GLU A 124 19.14 7.17 6.09
C GLU A 124 18.68 8.59 5.68
N SER A 125 17.38 8.90 5.78
CA SER A 125 16.88 10.26 5.49
C SER A 125 17.39 11.31 6.49
N GLY A 126 17.81 10.91 7.69
CA GLY A 126 18.18 11.81 8.79
C GLY A 126 17.03 12.62 9.41
N ALA A 127 15.94 12.83 8.66
CA ALA A 127 14.76 13.59 9.05
C ALA A 127 13.69 12.74 9.77
N LEU A 128 13.74 11.41 9.63
CA LEU A 128 12.81 10.50 10.27
C LEU A 128 13.46 9.81 11.48
N ALA A 129 12.74 9.73 12.60
CA ALA A 129 13.09 8.92 13.75
C ALA A 129 12.28 7.62 13.70
N THR A 130 12.87 6.59 13.11
CA THR A 130 12.17 5.33 12.81
C THR A 130 12.41 4.28 13.89
N ARG A 131 11.36 3.54 14.26
CA ARG A 131 11.44 2.35 15.11
C ARG A 131 10.57 1.23 14.57
N GLY A 132 11.00 -0.01 14.83
CA GLY A 132 10.19 -1.20 14.55
C GLY A 132 9.05 -1.36 15.56
N GLY A 133 7.88 -1.74 15.05
CA GLY A 133 6.72 -2.17 15.83
C GLY A 133 6.47 -3.66 15.67
N GLU A 134 5.61 -4.18 16.55
CA GLU A 134 5.12 -5.55 16.49
C GLU A 134 4.22 -5.79 15.26
N GLU A 135 4.00 -7.06 14.95
CA GLU A 135 3.07 -7.46 13.91
C GLU A 135 1.63 -7.04 14.29
N MET A 136 0.93 -6.35 13.38
CA MET A 136 -0.44 -5.92 13.64
C MET A 136 -1.28 -5.79 12.37
N ARG A 137 -2.59 -6.07 12.48
CA ARG A 137 -3.51 -5.89 11.35
C ARG A 137 -3.67 -4.42 11.02
N ARG A 138 -4.09 -4.11 9.78
CA ARG A 138 -4.33 -2.73 9.32
C ARG A 138 -5.19 -1.90 10.29
N LYS A 139 -6.27 -2.49 10.81
CA LYS A 139 -7.18 -1.82 11.76
C LYS A 139 -6.49 -1.50 13.09
N ASP A 140 -5.61 -2.37 13.55
CA ASP A 140 -4.85 -2.17 14.77
C ASP A 140 -3.78 -1.10 14.56
N ALA A 141 -3.11 -1.08 13.40
CA ALA A 141 -2.20 0.00 13.04
C ALA A 141 -2.89 1.37 12.96
N GLU A 142 -4.09 1.44 12.38
CA GLU A 142 -4.91 2.66 12.36
C GLU A 142 -5.30 3.09 13.79
N LYS A 143 -5.68 2.15 14.65
CA LYS A 143 -6.00 2.43 16.06
C LYS A 143 -4.77 2.92 16.83
N THR A 144 -3.62 2.30 16.62
CA THR A 144 -2.34 2.73 17.20
C THR A 144 -2.03 4.16 16.77
N ALA A 145 -2.19 4.49 15.49
CA ALA A 145 -1.99 5.86 15.00
C ALA A 145 -2.92 6.88 15.67
N ARG A 146 -4.19 6.53 15.95
CA ARG A 146 -5.10 7.40 16.69
C ARG A 146 -4.68 7.67 18.13
N ASN A 147 -4.00 6.70 18.75
CA ASN A 147 -3.54 6.81 20.14
C ASN A 147 -2.17 7.51 20.26
N GLU A 148 -1.40 7.56 19.17
CA GLU A 148 -0.12 8.25 19.10
C GLU A 148 -0.31 9.76 18.93
N ALA A 149 0.43 10.55 19.72
CA ALA A 149 0.32 12.01 19.71
C ALA A 149 1.01 12.63 18.49
N GLU A 150 2.20 12.14 18.14
CA GLU A 150 3.06 12.70 17.09
C GLU A 150 3.57 11.63 16.10
N THR A 151 3.51 10.35 16.48
CA THR A 151 4.09 9.24 15.72
C THR A 151 3.22 8.84 14.53
N TYR A 152 3.78 8.91 13.32
CA TYR A 152 3.17 8.30 12.15
C TYR A 152 3.32 6.78 12.22
N VAL A 153 2.27 6.06 11.82
CA VAL A 153 2.31 4.59 11.75
C VAL A 153 2.36 4.15 10.31
N VAL A 154 3.46 3.52 9.92
CA VAL A 154 3.61 2.84 8.63
C VAL A 154 3.21 1.39 8.83
N TRP A 155 2.13 0.98 8.17
CA TRP A 155 1.69 -0.41 8.12
C TRP A 155 2.14 -1.04 6.81
N LEU A 156 2.80 -2.19 6.92
CA LEU A 156 3.33 -2.97 5.81
C LEU A 156 2.63 -4.32 5.72
N GLU A 157 2.36 -4.76 4.51
CA GLU A 157 1.82 -6.09 4.26
C GLU A 157 2.49 -6.71 3.03
N LEU A 158 2.88 -7.97 3.17
CA LEU A 158 3.30 -8.78 2.03
C LEU A 158 2.09 -9.53 1.50
N GLU A 159 1.70 -9.23 0.27
CA GLU A 159 0.59 -9.89 -0.42
C GLU A 159 1.11 -10.80 -1.53
N ASN A 160 0.37 -11.89 -1.79
CA ASN A 160 0.61 -12.79 -2.90
C ASN A 160 -0.17 -12.25 -4.11
N SER A 161 0.56 -11.71 -5.08
CA SER A 161 0.06 -11.14 -6.32
C SER A 161 -0.24 -12.20 -7.39
N SER A 162 -0.27 -13.50 -7.07
CA SER A 162 -0.55 -14.61 -8.00
C SER A 162 -2.01 -14.68 -8.47
N THR A 163 -2.58 -13.56 -8.93
CA THR A 163 -3.89 -13.53 -9.61
C THR A 163 -3.74 -13.76 -11.12
N TYR A 164 -2.51 -13.91 -11.63
CA TYR A 164 -2.27 -14.17 -13.05
C TYR A 164 -2.40 -15.66 -13.37
N GLY A 165 -3.60 -16.09 -13.80
CA GLY A 165 -3.77 -17.32 -14.59
C GLY A 165 -4.38 -18.55 -13.91
N GLY A 166 -5.18 -18.41 -12.84
CA GLY A 166 -6.06 -19.49 -12.34
C GLY A 166 -5.37 -20.73 -11.73
N ALA A 167 -4.04 -20.84 -11.84
CA ALA A 167 -3.22 -21.81 -11.14
C ALA A 167 -2.52 -21.11 -9.98
N LEU A 168 -2.80 -21.55 -8.75
CA LEU A 168 -2.00 -21.18 -7.58
C LEU A 168 -0.56 -21.59 -7.85
N SER A 169 0.31 -20.61 -8.10
CA SER A 169 1.75 -20.85 -8.25
C SER A 169 2.27 -21.31 -6.90
N THR A 170 2.56 -22.62 -6.78
CA THR A 170 3.10 -23.24 -5.56
C THR A 170 4.59 -22.95 -5.36
N ASN A 171 5.22 -22.21 -6.28
CA ASN A 171 6.61 -21.80 -6.15
C ASN A 171 6.74 -20.64 -5.16
N ARG A 172 6.90 -21.01 -3.89
CA ARG A 172 7.22 -20.15 -2.75
C ARG A 172 8.42 -19.22 -2.99
N ASP A 173 9.35 -19.62 -3.85
CA ASP A 173 10.58 -18.87 -4.10
C ASP A 173 10.50 -17.90 -5.29
N ASN A 174 9.33 -17.73 -5.92
CA ASN A 174 9.19 -16.80 -7.05
C ASN A 174 8.82 -15.38 -6.58
N PRO A 175 9.70 -14.37 -6.69
CA PRO A 175 9.38 -12.99 -6.32
C PRO A 175 8.20 -12.40 -7.11
N GLU A 176 7.89 -12.90 -8.31
CA GLU A 176 6.75 -12.42 -9.10
C GLU A 176 5.40 -12.61 -8.41
N ASN A 177 5.33 -13.59 -7.50
CA ASN A 177 4.13 -13.87 -6.74
C ASN A 177 3.95 -12.89 -5.58
N TYR A 178 4.87 -11.98 -5.30
CA TYR A 178 4.77 -11.15 -4.10
C TYR A 178 4.64 -9.66 -4.42
N SER A 179 3.98 -8.93 -3.53
CA SER A 179 3.93 -7.48 -3.55
C SER A 179 4.00 -6.92 -2.14
N ILE A 180 4.63 -5.77 -1.98
CA ILE A 180 4.70 -5.03 -0.72
C ILE A 180 3.64 -3.93 -0.80
N ARG A 181 2.62 -4.03 0.03
CA ARG A 181 1.63 -2.97 0.25
C ARG A 181 2.01 -2.16 1.48
N PHE A 182 1.88 -0.85 1.40
CA PHE A 182 2.12 0.04 2.54
C PHE A 182 1.01 1.08 2.68
N VAL A 183 0.76 1.49 3.93
CA VAL A 183 -0.14 2.58 4.29
C VAL A 183 0.50 3.40 5.40
N VAL A 184 0.48 4.72 5.26
CA VAL A 184 0.98 5.68 6.27
C VAL A 184 -0.22 6.33 6.94
N PHE A 185 -0.39 6.08 8.24
CA PHE A 185 -1.44 6.67 9.05
C PHE A 185 -0.91 7.88 9.82
N ALA A 186 -1.66 8.98 9.78
CA ALA A 186 -1.36 10.19 10.55
C ALA A 186 -1.70 10.00 12.03
N PRO A 187 -0.87 10.55 12.95
CA PRO A 187 -1.13 10.51 14.39
C PRO A 187 -2.47 11.18 14.74
N GLN A 188 -3.04 10.82 15.89
CA GLN A 188 -4.32 11.28 16.47
C GLN A 188 -5.58 10.98 15.64
N THR A 189 -5.51 11.07 14.32
CA THR A 189 -6.65 10.91 13.42
C THR A 189 -6.76 9.52 12.85
N GLY A 190 -5.64 8.79 12.69
CA GLY A 190 -5.57 7.52 11.97
C GLY A 190 -5.93 7.65 10.49
N ARG A 191 -6.00 8.87 9.94
CA ARG A 191 -6.30 9.08 8.52
C ARG A 191 -5.10 8.64 7.68
N THR A 192 -5.39 8.04 6.53
CA THR A 192 -4.35 7.66 5.57
C THR A 192 -3.73 8.93 4.96
N LYS A 193 -2.44 9.14 5.20
CA LYS A 193 -1.63 10.19 4.57
C LYS A 193 -1.16 9.76 3.18
N ALA A 194 -0.67 8.52 3.07
CA ALA A 194 -0.21 7.93 1.83
C ALA A 194 -0.44 6.42 1.83
N GLN A 195 -0.55 5.83 0.66
CA GLN A 195 -0.61 4.38 0.49
C GLN A 195 -0.06 4.00 -0.88
N GLY A 196 0.42 2.76 -1.01
CA GLY A 196 0.91 2.26 -2.27
C GLY A 196 1.19 0.77 -2.25
N GLN A 197 1.50 0.24 -3.43
CA GLN A 197 1.85 -1.16 -3.63
C GLN A 197 3.04 -1.25 -4.61
N ILE A 198 3.93 -2.19 -4.32
CA ILE A 198 5.13 -2.49 -5.11
C ILE A 198 5.09 -3.97 -5.46
N SER A 199 4.95 -4.30 -6.74
CA SER A 199 5.03 -5.69 -7.21
C SER A 199 6.49 -6.12 -7.32
N LEU A 200 6.84 -7.24 -6.70
CA LEU A 200 8.23 -7.71 -6.67
C LEU A 200 8.68 -8.39 -7.98
N GLY A 201 7.74 -8.72 -8.88
CA GLY A 201 8.05 -9.29 -10.19
C GLY A 201 8.94 -8.43 -11.09
N PHE A 202 8.93 -7.10 -10.90
CA PHE A 202 9.84 -6.20 -11.63
C PHE A 202 11.31 -6.36 -11.23
N TYR A 203 11.58 -6.89 -10.04
CA TYR A 203 12.92 -7.05 -9.47
C TYR A 203 13.51 -8.44 -9.68
N ARG A 204 12.87 -9.28 -10.50
CA ARG A 204 13.53 -10.49 -10.99
C ARG A 204 14.81 -10.07 -11.70
N ARG A 205 15.92 -10.76 -11.42
CA ARG A 205 17.12 -10.68 -12.27
C ARG A 205 16.67 -10.97 -13.70
N ARG A 206 16.49 -9.93 -14.53
CA ARG A 206 16.38 -10.08 -15.98
C ARG A 206 17.73 -10.59 -16.46
N SER A 207 17.96 -11.88 -16.33
CA SER A 207 18.85 -12.61 -17.22
C SER A 207 18.04 -12.96 -18.46
N ILE A 208 17.62 -11.95 -19.22
CA ILE A 208 17.20 -12.18 -20.59
C ILE A 208 18.50 -12.20 -21.39
N GLY A 209 19.05 -13.40 -21.62
CA GLY A 209 20.29 -13.59 -22.38
C GLY A 209 21.60 -13.58 -21.56
N GLY A 210 21.58 -13.79 -20.25
CA GLY A 210 22.81 -13.93 -19.44
C GLY A 210 23.56 -12.62 -19.15
N ILE A 211 23.13 -11.50 -19.73
CA ILE A 211 23.67 -10.18 -19.42
C ILE A 211 22.88 -9.64 -18.23
N GLY A 212 23.45 -9.78 -17.03
CA GLY A 212 22.88 -9.17 -15.83
C GLY A 212 22.73 -7.67 -16.02
N LEU A 213 21.53 -7.13 -15.77
CA LEU A 213 21.35 -5.69 -15.73
C LEU A 213 22.37 -5.07 -14.76
N PRO A 214 23.05 -3.98 -15.14
CA PRO A 214 23.97 -3.25 -14.26
C PRO A 214 23.13 -2.47 -13.25
N GLY A 215 22.71 -3.17 -12.21
CA GLY A 215 22.05 -2.62 -11.04
C GLY A 215 22.52 -3.40 -9.84
N SER A 216 23.82 -3.33 -9.57
CA SER A 216 24.37 -3.88 -8.33
C SER A 216 23.60 -3.27 -7.17
N ARG A 217 23.06 -4.15 -6.31
CA ARG A 217 22.41 -3.73 -5.08
C ARG A 217 23.41 -2.87 -4.28
N PRO A 218 22.98 -1.82 -3.57
CA PRO A 218 23.92 -1.07 -2.75
C PRO A 218 24.50 -1.99 -1.65
N ASP A 219 25.82 -1.97 -1.47
CA ASP A 219 26.57 -2.90 -0.61
C ASP A 219 26.17 -2.81 0.88
N CYS A 220 25.54 -1.71 1.31
CA CYS A 220 25.12 -1.46 2.68
C CYS A 220 23.86 -2.23 3.13
N TYR A 221 23.17 -2.91 2.22
CA TYR A 221 22.04 -3.77 2.56
C TYR A 221 22.52 -5.21 2.80
N PRO A 222 21.78 -6.05 3.55
CA PRO A 222 22.18 -7.43 3.86
C PRO A 222 22.33 -8.31 2.61
N ASN A 223 23.55 -8.73 2.27
CA ASN A 223 23.78 -9.54 1.07
C ASN A 223 23.00 -10.87 1.20
N THR A 224 22.19 -11.16 0.20
CA THR A 224 21.35 -12.35 0.19
C THR A 224 21.62 -13.12 -1.09
N ASN A 225 21.95 -14.40 -0.92
CA ASN A 225 22.29 -15.28 -2.03
C ASN A 225 21.06 -15.79 -2.79
N ARG A 226 19.85 -15.36 -2.40
CA ARG A 226 18.57 -15.79 -2.98
C ARG A 226 17.96 -14.69 -3.84
N ASN A 227 17.36 -15.09 -4.97
CA ASN A 227 16.69 -14.15 -5.89
C ASN A 227 15.46 -13.48 -5.25
N LEU A 228 14.73 -14.19 -4.39
CA LEU A 228 13.57 -13.66 -3.67
C LEU A 228 13.99 -12.51 -2.75
N ASP A 229 15.02 -12.74 -1.93
CA ASP A 229 15.56 -11.76 -1.00
C ASP A 229 16.04 -10.49 -1.71
N TYR A 230 16.68 -10.62 -2.88
CA TYR A 230 17.06 -9.46 -3.71
C TYR A 230 15.83 -8.61 -4.08
N ALA A 231 14.78 -9.26 -4.60
CA ALA A 231 13.57 -8.57 -5.00
C ALA A 231 12.85 -7.91 -3.82
N MET A 232 12.80 -8.59 -2.67
CA MET A 232 12.25 -8.06 -1.43
C MET A 232 13.01 -6.84 -0.95
N VAL A 233 14.35 -6.87 -0.95
CA VAL A 233 15.15 -5.70 -0.55
C VAL A 233 14.94 -4.54 -1.51
N MET A 234 14.96 -4.76 -2.82
CA MET A 234 14.75 -3.67 -3.79
C MET A 234 13.33 -3.09 -3.69
N GLY A 235 12.32 -3.94 -3.57
CA GLY A 235 10.94 -3.50 -3.36
C GLY A 235 10.75 -2.76 -2.03
N ALA A 236 11.44 -3.19 -0.98
CA ALA A 236 11.46 -2.52 0.32
C ALA A 236 12.12 -1.13 0.24
N ILE A 237 13.24 -0.99 -0.47
CA ILE A 237 13.89 0.30 -0.72
C ILE A 237 12.95 1.23 -1.50
N GLU A 238 12.29 0.72 -2.54
CA GLU A 238 11.31 1.51 -3.30
C GLU A 238 10.13 1.95 -2.43
N ALA A 239 9.58 1.04 -1.61
CA ALA A 239 8.52 1.36 -0.67
C ALA A 239 8.94 2.46 0.31
N ALA A 240 10.14 2.34 0.89
CA ALA A 240 10.71 3.34 1.77
C ALA A 240 10.88 4.69 1.06
N ASN A 241 11.38 4.71 -0.18
CA ASN A 241 11.50 5.95 -0.96
C ASN A 241 10.13 6.61 -1.18
N ARG A 242 9.08 5.84 -1.51
CA ARG A 242 7.71 6.38 -1.65
C ARG A 242 7.17 6.92 -0.32
N ILE A 243 7.49 6.27 0.80
CA ILE A 243 7.13 6.75 2.14
C ILE A 243 7.86 8.07 2.44
N ILE A 244 9.18 8.15 2.22
CA ILE A 244 9.97 9.39 2.41
C ILE A 244 9.39 10.53 1.57
N SER A 245 9.12 10.29 0.29
CA SER A 245 8.52 11.29 -0.60
C SER A 245 7.14 11.75 -0.13
N SER A 246 6.37 10.92 0.58
CA SER A 246 5.08 11.33 1.14
C SER A 246 5.16 12.35 2.28
N PHE A 247 6.36 12.53 2.85
CA PHE A 247 6.67 13.57 3.82
C PHE A 247 7.31 14.81 3.17
N ASP A 248 7.32 14.88 1.82
CA ASP A 248 7.96 15.94 1.06
C ASP A 248 9.47 16.07 1.36
N LEU A 249 10.11 14.96 1.73
CA LEU A 249 11.53 14.89 2.06
C LEU A 249 12.36 14.51 0.82
N PRO A 250 13.58 15.05 0.67
CA PRO A 250 14.50 14.61 -0.37
C PRO A 250 14.89 13.15 -0.13
N LEU A 251 15.02 12.38 -1.22
CA LEU A 251 15.49 11.01 -1.12
C LEU A 251 16.97 10.98 -0.72
N PRO A 252 17.36 10.21 0.30
CA PRO A 252 18.76 10.08 0.67
C PRO A 252 19.52 9.35 -0.45
N PRO A 253 20.84 9.60 -0.60
CA PRO A 253 21.66 8.76 -1.46
C PRO A 253 21.57 7.29 -1.00
N PRO A 254 21.75 6.32 -1.90
CA PRO A 254 21.89 4.93 -1.47
C PRO A 254 23.14 4.81 -0.59
N CYS A 255 23.01 4.23 0.62
CA CYS A 255 24.10 4.03 1.58
C CYS A 255 24.73 5.29 2.19
N GLY A 256 23.92 6.31 2.46
CA GLY A 256 24.35 7.58 3.11
C GLY A 256 24.50 7.51 4.62
#